data_AF-A0A9P3G677-F1
#
_entry.id   AF-A0A9P3G677-F1
#
_cell.length_a   1.000
_cell.length_b   1.000
_cell.length_c   1.000
_cell.angle_alpha   90.00
_cell.angle_beta   90.00
_cell.angle_gamma   90.00
#
_symmetry.space_group_name_H-M   'P 1'
#
loop_
_entity.id
_entity.type
_entity.pdbx_description
1 polymer ?
#
loop_
_entity_poly.entity_id
_entity_poly.type
_entity_poly.pdbx_seq_one_letter_code
_entity_poly.pdbx_strand_id
1 'polypeptide(L)'
;MTPPVVGIVKVSATEAYRANPSIINEALAILASVPGTLGQWHGLGIQDPESLYFVNVWESAARREAFAQDTDTYARLAKAIGAAFDSAAPAWRYHVPFVVEPSKALSSPATEFAVWRVKDGVDVEQFKPLVQRLHGLAAERLGADVAAGSWGATLEDPRVFVVCIGWSSIEAYKTAAATQKEIMGHIGEMMQIADLVEAKHAGLTRYSRGE
;
A
#
# COMPACT_ATOMS: atom_id res chain seq x y z
N MET A 1 17.89 12.72 4.08
CA MET A 1 17.62 11.28 3.91
C MET A 1 16.49 11.15 2.91
N THR A 2 16.64 10.30 1.89
CA THR A 2 15.55 10.05 0.92
C THR A 2 14.48 9.19 1.59
N PRO A 3 13.18 9.51 1.43
CA PRO A 3 12.12 8.67 1.99
C PRO A 3 12.15 7.24 1.43
N PRO A 4 11.65 6.26 2.20
CA PRO A 4 11.59 4.87 1.77
C PRO A 4 10.71 4.71 0.52
N VAL A 5 11.00 3.68 -0.28
CA VAL A 5 10.14 3.29 -1.40
C VAL A 5 9.34 2.07 -1.01
N VAL A 6 8.03 2.16 -1.14
CA VAL A 6 7.12 1.06 -0.81
C VAL A 6 6.63 0.42 -2.09
N GLY A 7 6.95 -0.86 -2.27
CA GLY A 7 6.31 -1.70 -3.28
C GLY A 7 5.00 -2.24 -2.72
N ILE A 8 3.89 -2.00 -3.41
CA ILE A 8 2.55 -2.48 -3.05
C ILE A 8 2.04 -3.27 -4.24
N VAL A 9 1.67 -4.53 -4.00
CA VAL A 9 1.14 -5.44 -5.00
C VAL A 9 -0.23 -5.90 -4.56
N LYS A 10 -1.20 -5.83 -5.46
CA LYS A 10 -2.49 -6.51 -5.34
C LYS A 10 -2.60 -7.59 -6.41
N VAL A 11 -2.91 -8.80 -6.01
CA VAL A 11 -2.97 -9.98 -6.87
C VAL A 11 -4.05 -10.93 -6.37
N SER A 12 -4.55 -11.82 -7.22
CA SER A 12 -5.41 -12.90 -6.76
C SER A 12 -4.62 -13.86 -5.85
N ALA A 13 -5.20 -14.19 -4.71
CA ALA A 13 -4.66 -15.15 -3.76
C ALA A 13 -4.95 -16.58 -4.23
N THR A 14 -4.02 -17.51 -4.01
CA THR A 14 -4.30 -18.94 -4.19
C THR A 14 -5.23 -19.44 -3.08
N GLU A 15 -5.95 -20.54 -3.33
CA GLU A 15 -6.68 -21.25 -2.26
C GLU A 15 -5.75 -21.67 -1.12
N ALA A 16 -4.53 -22.10 -1.44
CA ALA A 16 -3.53 -22.51 -0.46
C ALA A 16 -3.15 -21.37 0.51
N TYR A 17 -2.97 -20.15 -0.01
CA TYR A 17 -2.72 -18.99 0.84
C TYR A 17 -3.93 -18.60 1.68
N ARG A 18 -5.14 -18.62 1.10
CA ARG A 18 -6.36 -18.32 1.86
C ARG A 18 -6.58 -19.31 3.01
N ALA A 19 -6.24 -20.58 2.81
CA ALA A 19 -6.30 -21.61 3.85
C ALA A 19 -5.16 -21.49 4.87
N ASN A 20 -3.97 -21.10 4.43
CA ASN A 20 -2.79 -20.97 5.28
C ASN A 20 -1.87 -19.83 4.80
N PRO A 21 -2.01 -18.61 5.37
CA PRO A 21 -1.18 -17.47 4.97
C PRO A 21 0.32 -17.68 5.20
N SER A 22 0.73 -18.62 6.07
CA SER A 22 2.15 -18.90 6.32
C SER A 22 2.89 -19.53 5.13
N ILE A 23 2.18 -20.00 4.10
CA ILE A 23 2.78 -20.58 2.90
C ILE A 23 3.67 -19.56 2.14
N ILE A 24 3.44 -18.26 2.33
CA ILE A 24 4.24 -17.19 1.73
C ILE A 24 5.58 -16.97 2.47
N ASN A 25 5.79 -17.57 3.65
CA ASN A 25 6.93 -17.28 4.53
C ASN A 25 8.29 -17.52 3.87
N GLU A 26 8.42 -18.51 2.97
CA GLU A 26 9.66 -18.73 2.22
C GLU A 26 10.00 -17.50 1.35
N ALA A 27 9.02 -16.97 0.63
CA ALA A 27 9.18 -15.76 -0.20
C ALA A 27 9.55 -14.54 0.66
N LEU A 28 8.90 -14.40 1.83
CA LEU A 28 9.19 -13.33 2.79
C LEU A 28 10.60 -13.44 3.37
N ALA A 29 11.06 -14.65 3.70
CA ALA A 29 12.39 -14.90 4.25
C ALA A 29 13.49 -14.52 3.25
N ILE A 30 13.29 -14.87 1.96
CA ILE A 30 14.16 -14.48 0.85
C ILE A 30 14.23 -12.96 0.77
N LEU A 31 13.10 -12.27 0.70
CA LEU A 31 13.08 -10.81 0.55
C LEU A 31 13.65 -10.08 1.77
N ALA A 32 13.43 -10.60 2.97
CA ALA A 32 14.03 -10.10 4.20
C ALA A 32 15.56 -10.27 4.25
N SER A 33 16.15 -11.13 3.42
CA SER A 33 17.61 -11.27 3.30
C SER A 33 18.24 -10.26 2.35
N VAL A 34 17.42 -9.58 1.54
CA VAL A 34 17.91 -8.63 0.54
C VAL A 34 18.36 -7.33 1.24
N PRO A 35 19.58 -6.83 0.94
CA PRO A 35 20.06 -5.57 1.50
C PRO A 35 19.13 -4.39 1.21
N GLY A 36 18.81 -3.61 2.24
CA GLY A 36 17.97 -2.42 2.13
C GLY A 36 16.47 -2.70 2.27
N THR A 37 16.05 -3.93 2.57
CA THR A 37 14.67 -4.21 2.95
C THR A 37 14.41 -3.85 4.41
N LEU A 38 13.36 -3.06 4.67
CA LEU A 38 12.98 -2.56 6.01
C LEU A 38 11.82 -3.33 6.65
N GLY A 39 10.97 -3.95 5.82
CA GLY A 39 9.86 -4.77 6.31
C GLY A 39 8.94 -5.24 5.20
N GLN A 40 8.22 -6.32 5.49
CA GLN A 40 7.19 -6.88 4.62
C GLN A 40 5.87 -6.98 5.37
N TRP A 41 4.79 -6.73 4.66
CA TRP A 41 3.43 -7.00 5.13
C TRP A 41 2.70 -7.79 4.06
N HIS A 42 1.81 -8.67 4.49
CA HIS A 42 0.94 -9.39 3.58
C HIS A 42 -0.42 -9.61 4.23
N GLY A 43 -1.47 -9.75 3.42
CA GLY A 43 -2.81 -9.89 3.94
C GLY A 43 -3.84 -10.04 2.84
N LEU A 44 -5.08 -10.31 3.23
CA LEU A 44 -6.20 -10.34 2.30
C LEU A 44 -6.95 -9.01 2.32
N GLY A 45 -7.62 -8.70 1.21
CA GLY A 45 -8.58 -7.62 1.15
C GLY A 45 -9.74 -7.86 2.12
N ILE A 46 -10.13 -6.82 2.85
CA ILE A 46 -11.25 -6.89 3.82
C ILE A 46 -12.58 -7.01 3.07
N GLN A 47 -12.74 -6.24 1.99
CA GLN A 47 -13.94 -6.28 1.15
C GLN A 47 -13.88 -7.36 0.06
N ASP A 48 -12.68 -7.85 -0.25
CA ASP A 48 -12.44 -8.86 -1.28
C ASP A 48 -11.36 -9.84 -0.78
N PRO A 49 -11.78 -10.93 -0.11
CA PRO A 49 -10.86 -11.94 0.43
C PRO A 49 -10.14 -12.77 -0.64
N GLU A 50 -10.48 -12.62 -1.92
CA GLU A 50 -9.74 -13.24 -3.02
C GLU A 50 -8.51 -12.43 -3.42
N SER A 51 -8.47 -11.13 -3.07
CA SER A 51 -7.32 -10.28 -3.30
C SER A 51 -6.29 -10.40 -2.17
N LEU A 52 -5.06 -10.79 -2.52
CA LEU A 52 -3.88 -10.69 -1.69
C LEU A 52 -3.19 -9.34 -1.89
N TYR A 53 -2.86 -8.70 -0.79
CA TYR A 53 -1.99 -7.53 -0.73
C TYR A 53 -0.62 -7.97 -0.22
N PHE A 54 0.42 -7.55 -0.93
CA PHE A 54 1.80 -7.75 -0.55
C PHE A 54 2.53 -6.40 -0.58
N VAL A 55 3.16 -6.06 0.53
CA VAL A 55 3.84 -4.78 0.72
C VAL A 55 5.28 -5.04 1.12
N ASN A 56 6.23 -4.41 0.43
CA ASN A 56 7.63 -4.40 0.83
C ASN A 56 8.16 -2.97 0.92
N VAL A 57 8.75 -2.63 2.06
CA VAL A 57 9.35 -1.32 2.29
C VAL A 57 10.86 -1.41 2.06
N TRP A 58 11.35 -0.59 1.14
CA TRP A 58 12.76 -0.46 0.81
C TRP A 58 13.34 0.83 1.40
N GLU A 59 14.59 0.77 1.82
CA GLU A 59 15.38 1.93 2.26
C GLU A 59 15.46 3.02 1.18
N SER A 60 15.51 2.63 -0.10
CA SER A 60 15.53 3.57 -1.22
C SER A 60 15.16 2.92 -2.55
N ALA A 61 14.86 3.74 -3.56
CA ALA A 61 14.67 3.31 -4.94
C ALA A 61 15.90 2.53 -5.48
N ALA A 62 17.11 2.97 -5.13
CA ALA A 62 18.34 2.33 -5.57
C ALA A 62 18.50 0.90 -5.01
N ARG A 63 18.09 0.65 -3.76
CA ARG A 63 18.09 -0.71 -3.18
C ARG A 63 17.10 -1.63 -3.88
N ARG A 64 15.89 -1.12 -4.14
CA ARG A 64 14.87 -1.83 -4.92
C ARG A 64 15.35 -2.14 -6.34
N GLU A 65 16.02 -1.20 -6.99
CA GLU A 65 16.58 -1.41 -8.33
C GLU A 65 17.70 -2.45 -8.32
N ALA A 66 18.64 -2.36 -7.37
CA ALA A 66 19.69 -3.36 -7.21
C ALA A 66 19.11 -4.77 -7.03
N PHE A 67 18.04 -4.91 -6.24
CA PHE A 67 17.32 -6.18 -6.12
C PHE A 67 16.69 -6.64 -7.45
N ALA A 68 16.09 -5.73 -8.21
CA ALA A 68 15.50 -6.07 -9.51
C ALA A 68 16.53 -6.55 -10.55
N GLN A 69 17.80 -6.17 -10.39
CA GLN A 69 18.92 -6.63 -11.22
C GLN A 69 19.58 -7.92 -10.72
N ASP A 70 19.31 -8.36 -9.48
CA ASP A 70 19.76 -9.65 -8.94
C ASP A 70 18.85 -10.77 -9.47
N THR A 71 19.17 -11.27 -10.66
CA THR A 71 18.38 -12.28 -11.36
C THR A 71 18.19 -13.57 -10.57
N ASP A 72 19.20 -13.97 -9.79
CA ASP A 72 19.18 -15.24 -9.05
C ASP A 72 18.26 -15.15 -7.84
N THR A 73 18.36 -14.08 -7.05
CA THR A 73 17.45 -13.87 -5.93
C THR A 73 16.04 -13.57 -6.40
N TYR A 74 15.88 -12.82 -7.50
CA TYR A 74 14.58 -12.55 -8.09
C TYR A 74 13.90 -13.83 -8.58
N ALA A 75 14.62 -14.73 -9.25
CA ALA A 75 14.10 -16.03 -9.69
C ALA A 75 13.67 -16.93 -8.53
N ARG A 76 14.47 -16.97 -7.45
CA ARG A 76 14.10 -17.70 -6.22
C ARG A 76 12.84 -17.13 -5.57
N LEU A 77 12.74 -15.79 -5.47
CA LEU A 77 11.55 -15.12 -4.95
C LEU A 77 10.32 -15.45 -5.80
N ALA A 78 10.42 -15.31 -7.13
CA ALA A 78 9.32 -15.58 -8.06
C ALA A 78 8.80 -17.02 -7.94
N LYS A 79 9.69 -17.99 -7.75
CA LYS A 79 9.31 -19.39 -7.50
C LYS A 79 8.58 -19.54 -6.17
N ALA A 80 9.11 -18.99 -5.08
CA ALA A 80 8.53 -19.12 -3.75
C ALA A 80 7.17 -18.41 -3.62
N ILE A 81 7.03 -17.22 -4.23
CA ILE A 81 5.80 -16.42 -4.13
C ILE A 81 4.63 -17.01 -4.91
N GLY A 82 4.92 -17.87 -5.91
CA GLY A 82 3.92 -18.60 -6.69
C GLY A 82 3.02 -19.53 -5.86
N ALA A 83 3.43 -19.89 -4.64
CA ALA A 83 2.56 -20.63 -3.72
C ALA A 83 1.36 -19.79 -3.22
N ALA A 84 1.50 -18.46 -3.22
CA ALA A 84 0.49 -17.54 -2.72
C ALA A 84 -0.23 -16.74 -3.82
N PHE A 85 0.40 -16.56 -4.98
CA PHE A 85 -0.12 -15.73 -6.07
C PHE A 85 -0.79 -16.62 -7.13
N ASP A 86 -2.08 -16.43 -7.36
CA ASP A 86 -2.91 -17.26 -8.27
C ASP A 86 -2.85 -16.79 -9.73
N SER A 87 -2.21 -15.66 -10.00
CA SER A 87 -2.04 -15.13 -11.34
C SER A 87 -0.59 -14.79 -11.64
N ALA A 88 -0.20 -14.99 -12.91
CA ALA A 88 1.12 -14.59 -13.39
C ALA A 88 1.32 -13.07 -13.42
N ALA A 89 0.23 -12.29 -13.44
CA ALA A 89 0.25 -10.84 -13.42
C ALA A 89 -0.60 -10.28 -12.25
N PRO A 90 -0.07 -9.31 -11.49
CA PRO A 90 -0.85 -8.66 -10.45
C PRO A 90 -1.97 -7.78 -11.04
N ALA A 91 -3.07 -7.61 -10.31
CA ALA A 91 -4.11 -6.66 -10.67
C ALA A 91 -3.55 -5.23 -10.76
N TRP A 92 -2.65 -4.89 -9.84
CA TRP A 92 -1.75 -3.75 -9.99
C TRP A 92 -0.51 -3.92 -9.09
N ARG A 93 0.56 -3.21 -9.46
CA ARG A 93 1.80 -3.10 -8.69
C ARG A 93 2.30 -1.66 -8.79
N TYR A 94 2.53 -1.04 -7.64
CA TYR A 94 3.06 0.32 -7.57
C TYR A 94 4.27 0.37 -6.67
N HIS A 95 5.27 1.16 -7.06
CA HIS A 95 6.36 1.57 -6.19
C HIS A 95 6.19 3.04 -5.85
N VAL A 96 6.11 3.34 -4.56
CA VAL A 96 5.73 4.68 -4.10
C VAL A 96 6.81 5.22 -3.15
N PRO A 97 7.50 6.32 -3.52
CA PRO A 97 8.35 7.09 -2.61
C PRO A 97 7.45 7.91 -1.69
N PHE A 98 6.98 7.28 -0.62
CA PHE A 98 6.05 7.87 0.33
C PHE A 98 6.68 9.05 1.07
N VAL A 99 5.95 10.16 1.21
CA VAL A 99 6.49 11.40 1.79
C VAL A 99 6.90 11.26 3.26
N VAL A 100 6.31 10.30 3.98
CA VAL A 100 6.65 9.87 5.34
C VAL A 100 6.66 8.34 5.47
N GLU A 101 7.28 7.84 6.52
CA GLU A 101 7.34 6.41 6.84
C GLU A 101 5.92 5.85 7.14
N PRO A 102 5.47 4.77 6.46
CA PRO A 102 4.07 4.30 6.56
C PRO A 102 3.84 3.12 7.53
N SER A 103 4.83 2.63 8.27
CA SER A 103 4.72 1.38 9.05
C SER A 103 3.57 1.41 10.07
N LYS A 104 3.21 2.58 10.60
CA LYS A 104 2.06 2.72 11.50
C LYS A 104 0.75 2.41 10.79
N ALA A 105 0.55 2.95 9.59
CA ALA A 105 -0.61 2.63 8.78
C ALA A 105 -0.63 1.16 8.37
N LEU A 106 0.50 0.62 7.88
CA LEU A 106 0.62 -0.78 7.45
C LEU A 106 0.40 -1.79 8.59
N SER A 107 0.63 -1.39 9.83
CA SER A 107 0.42 -2.22 11.03
C SER A 107 -0.93 -1.99 11.69
N SER A 108 -1.81 -1.19 11.08
CA SER A 108 -3.16 -0.93 11.61
C SER A 108 -4.11 -2.10 11.29
N PRO A 109 -5.15 -2.33 12.12
CA PRO A 109 -6.12 -3.41 11.90
C PRO A 109 -6.76 -3.44 10.50
N ALA A 110 -7.00 -2.25 9.93
CA ALA A 110 -7.36 -2.11 8.53
C ALA A 110 -6.45 -1.06 7.87
N THR A 111 -5.73 -1.45 6.82
CA THR A 111 -4.93 -0.53 6.01
C THR A 111 -5.70 -0.19 4.74
N GLU A 112 -5.99 1.08 4.51
CA GLU A 112 -6.54 1.57 3.24
C GLU A 112 -5.43 1.88 2.25
N PHE A 113 -5.62 1.42 1.01
CA PHE A 113 -4.89 1.89 -0.17
C PHE A 113 -5.89 2.54 -1.12
N ALA A 114 -5.76 3.86 -1.28
CA ALA A 114 -6.53 4.62 -2.26
C ALA A 114 -5.61 5.04 -3.42
N VAL A 115 -5.93 4.54 -4.61
CA VAL A 115 -5.22 4.81 -5.86
C VAL A 115 -5.96 5.89 -6.62
N TRP A 116 -5.27 6.99 -6.87
CA TRP A 116 -5.79 8.16 -7.57
C TRP A 116 -5.04 8.38 -8.88
N ARG A 117 -5.74 8.77 -9.94
CA ARG A 117 -5.14 9.18 -11.21
C ARG A 117 -5.50 10.62 -11.51
N VAL A 118 -4.52 11.51 -11.59
CA VAL A 118 -4.74 12.91 -11.99
C VAL A 118 -5.19 12.96 -13.44
N LYS A 119 -6.35 13.59 -13.69
CA LYS A 119 -7.00 13.68 -15.01
C LYS A 119 -6.10 14.35 -16.02
N ASP A 120 -6.14 13.94 -17.28
CA ASP A 120 -5.31 14.52 -18.34
C ASP A 120 -5.52 16.04 -18.46
N GLY A 121 -4.44 16.77 -18.75
CA GLY A 121 -4.44 18.24 -18.82
C GLY A 121 -4.40 18.97 -17.47
N VAL A 122 -4.60 18.27 -16.35
CA VAL A 122 -4.37 18.82 -15.00
C VAL A 122 -2.88 18.71 -14.63
N ASP A 123 -2.35 19.76 -14.01
CA ASP A 123 -1.02 19.73 -13.40
C ASP A 123 -1.01 18.89 -12.11
N VAL A 124 -0.14 17.89 -12.04
CA VAL A 124 0.00 16.97 -10.90
C VAL A 124 0.38 17.70 -9.61
N GLU A 125 1.05 18.84 -9.70
CA GLU A 125 1.42 19.64 -8.53
C GLU A 125 0.19 20.24 -7.83
N GLN A 126 -0.95 20.38 -8.52
CA GLN A 126 -2.21 20.82 -7.91
C GLN A 126 -2.84 19.75 -7.01
N PHE A 127 -2.56 18.46 -7.27
CA PHE A 127 -3.13 17.35 -6.52
C PHE A 127 -2.42 17.11 -5.18
N LYS A 128 -1.09 17.29 -5.15
CA LYS A 128 -0.25 17.11 -3.95
C LYS A 128 -0.75 17.85 -2.70
N PRO A 129 -1.03 19.17 -2.72
CA PRO A 129 -1.53 19.88 -1.53
C PRO A 129 -2.90 19.38 -1.08
N LEU A 130 -3.74 18.88 -1.99
CA LEU A 130 -5.03 18.28 -1.62
C LEU A 130 -4.81 16.98 -0.85
N VAL A 131 -3.94 16.08 -1.32
CA VAL A 131 -3.65 14.84 -0.57
C VAL A 131 -3.02 15.15 0.79
N GLN A 132 -2.10 16.11 0.85
CA GLN A 132 -1.51 16.54 2.11
C GLN A 132 -2.57 17.06 3.10
N ARG A 133 -3.51 17.88 2.61
CA ARG A 133 -4.62 18.40 3.42
C ARG A 133 -5.55 17.28 3.89
N LEU A 134 -5.81 16.26 3.08
CA LEU A 134 -6.61 15.09 3.48
C LEU A 134 -5.99 14.41 4.72
N HIS A 135 -4.68 14.18 4.71
CA HIS A 135 -3.97 13.61 5.87
C HIS A 135 -4.05 14.50 7.11
N GLY A 136 -3.92 15.83 6.94
CA GLY A 136 -4.09 16.80 8.03
C GLY A 136 -5.49 16.75 8.65
N LEU A 137 -6.52 16.80 7.80
CA LEU A 137 -7.92 16.70 8.23
C LEU A 137 -8.21 15.37 8.94
N ALA A 138 -7.70 14.25 8.41
CA ALA A 138 -7.87 12.95 9.04
C ALA A 138 -7.25 12.95 10.46
N ALA A 139 -6.01 13.43 10.61
CA ALA A 139 -5.34 13.49 11.91
C ALA A 139 -6.07 14.40 12.91
N GLU A 140 -6.54 15.58 12.46
CA GLU A 140 -7.23 16.56 13.30
C GLU A 140 -8.62 16.09 13.75
N ARG A 141 -9.36 15.40 12.87
CA ARG A 141 -10.78 15.10 13.07
C ARG A 141 -11.06 13.69 13.57
N LEU A 142 -10.20 12.73 13.27
CA LEU A 142 -10.42 11.32 13.59
C LEU A 142 -9.59 10.84 14.79
N GLY A 143 -8.52 11.56 15.15
CA GLY A 143 -7.72 11.25 16.33
C GLY A 143 -7.26 9.80 16.37
N ALA A 144 -7.65 9.06 17.40
CA ALA A 144 -7.23 7.68 17.63
C ALA A 144 -7.81 6.64 16.62
N ASP A 145 -8.82 7.02 15.83
CA ASP A 145 -9.42 6.12 14.84
C ASP A 145 -8.56 5.98 13.57
N VAL A 146 -7.59 6.88 13.38
CA VAL A 146 -6.67 6.87 12.26
C VAL A 146 -5.23 6.84 12.73
N ALA A 147 -4.43 5.95 12.14
CA ALA A 147 -2.99 5.98 12.30
C ALA A 147 -2.36 6.87 11.23
N ALA A 148 -1.24 7.51 11.58
CA ALA A 148 -0.45 8.29 10.64
C ALA A 148 -0.07 7.41 9.41
N GLY A 149 -0.60 7.80 8.26
CA GLY A 149 -0.33 7.21 6.98
C GLY A 149 0.65 8.03 6.13
N SER A 150 0.73 7.69 4.85
CA SER A 150 1.58 8.38 3.90
C SER A 150 0.98 8.38 2.50
N TRP A 151 1.58 9.13 1.59
CA TRP A 151 1.15 9.18 0.19
C TRP A 151 2.32 9.53 -0.72
N GLY A 152 2.16 9.31 -2.02
CA GLY A 152 3.15 9.68 -3.03
C GLY A 152 2.72 9.34 -4.44
N ALA A 153 3.38 9.95 -5.42
CA ALA A 153 3.24 9.58 -6.82
C ALA A 153 3.97 8.26 -7.10
N THR A 154 3.43 7.40 -7.95
CA THR A 154 4.07 6.13 -8.30
C THR A 154 5.29 6.35 -9.19
N LEU A 155 6.28 5.45 -9.09
CA LEU A 155 7.43 5.46 -9.99
C LEU A 155 7.05 5.02 -11.41
N GLU A 156 5.98 4.24 -11.55
CA GLU A 156 5.46 3.76 -12.83
C GLU A 156 4.77 4.86 -13.64
N ASP A 157 3.98 5.72 -12.98
CA ASP A 157 3.29 6.84 -13.61
C ASP A 157 3.19 8.02 -12.61
N PRO A 158 3.82 9.17 -12.90
CA PRO A 158 3.81 10.34 -12.01
C PRO A 158 2.43 10.99 -11.88
N ARG A 159 1.43 10.61 -12.69
CA ARG A 159 0.03 11.04 -12.55
C ARG A 159 -0.78 10.11 -11.65
N VAL A 160 -0.25 8.94 -11.30
CA VAL A 160 -0.88 8.01 -10.36
C VAL A 160 -0.32 8.23 -8.98
N PHE A 161 -1.19 8.36 -7.99
CA PHE A 161 -0.85 8.53 -6.58
C PHE A 161 -1.44 7.38 -5.77
N VAL A 162 -0.70 6.92 -4.78
CA VAL A 162 -1.22 6.02 -3.75
C VAL A 162 -1.26 6.77 -2.43
N VAL A 163 -2.42 6.71 -1.79
CA VAL A 163 -2.66 7.20 -0.43
C VAL A 163 -2.81 5.97 0.46
N CYS A 164 -2.04 5.93 1.54
CA CYS A 164 -2.05 4.85 2.52
C CYS A 164 -2.50 5.42 3.87
N ILE A 165 -3.58 4.87 4.43
CA ILE A 165 -4.14 5.29 5.71
C ILE A 165 -4.36 4.05 6.58
N GLY A 166 -3.98 4.14 7.86
CA GLY A 166 -4.29 3.09 8.82
C GLY A 166 -5.55 3.43 9.59
N TRP A 167 -6.44 2.46 9.74
CA TRP A 167 -7.69 2.59 10.46
C TRP A 167 -7.70 1.65 11.67
N SER A 168 -8.23 2.15 12.78
CA SER A 168 -8.46 1.35 14.00
C SER A 168 -9.39 0.16 13.73
N SER A 169 -10.32 0.31 12.78
CA SER A 169 -11.19 -0.75 12.26
C SER A 169 -11.84 -0.32 10.94
N ILE A 170 -12.43 -1.26 10.20
CA ILE A 170 -13.24 -0.94 9.02
C ILE A 170 -14.52 -0.15 9.39
N GLU A 171 -15.05 -0.33 10.60
CA GLU A 171 -16.22 0.41 11.08
C GLU A 171 -15.89 1.86 11.42
N ALA A 172 -14.67 2.14 11.89
CA ALA A 172 -14.17 3.51 12.07
C ALA A 172 -14.09 4.24 10.73
N TYR A 173 -13.55 3.60 9.68
CA TYR A 173 -13.59 4.12 8.31
C TYR A 173 -15.01 4.44 7.85
N LYS A 174 -15.94 3.48 7.98
CA LYS A 174 -17.34 3.67 7.55
C LYS A 174 -18.02 4.81 8.30
N THR A 175 -17.78 4.91 9.60
CA THR A 175 -18.31 5.99 10.44
C THR A 175 -17.75 7.34 10.01
N ALA A 176 -16.44 7.43 9.77
CA ALA A 176 -15.80 8.64 9.26
C ALA A 176 -16.41 9.05 7.90
N ALA A 177 -16.53 8.12 6.96
CA ALA A 177 -17.13 8.37 5.64
C ALA A 177 -18.58 8.85 5.72
N ALA A 178 -19.35 8.37 6.71
CA ALA A 178 -20.75 8.77 6.90
C ALA A 178 -20.92 10.10 7.65
N THR A 179 -19.98 10.49 8.51
CA THR A 179 -20.17 11.58 9.48
C THR A 179 -19.26 12.78 9.25
N GLN A 180 -18.07 12.59 8.67
CA GLN A 180 -17.07 13.66 8.50
C GLN A 180 -17.25 14.41 7.18
N LYS A 181 -18.26 15.28 7.15
CA LYS A 181 -18.62 16.08 5.96
C LYS A 181 -17.46 16.91 5.41
N GLU A 182 -16.57 17.42 6.25
CA GLU A 182 -15.41 18.21 5.81
C GLU A 182 -14.39 17.35 5.07
N ILE A 183 -14.10 16.14 5.58
CA ILE A 183 -13.24 15.17 4.89
C ILE A 183 -13.87 14.78 3.54
N MET A 184 -15.16 14.46 3.54
CA MET A 184 -15.86 14.08 2.30
C MET A 184 -15.96 15.21 1.29
N GLY A 185 -16.15 16.46 1.74
CA GLY A 185 -16.10 17.64 0.89
C GLY A 185 -14.74 17.82 0.24
N HIS A 186 -13.66 17.66 1.02
CA HIS A 186 -12.29 17.71 0.52
C HIS A 186 -11.96 16.59 -0.47
N ILE A 187 -12.45 15.36 -0.23
CA ILE A 187 -12.38 14.27 -1.22
C ILE A 187 -13.15 14.63 -2.50
N GLY A 188 -14.29 15.31 -2.38
CA GLY A 188 -15.04 15.83 -3.53
C GLY A 188 -14.27 16.84 -4.37
N GLU A 189 -13.45 17.70 -3.74
CA GLU A 189 -12.53 18.62 -4.43
C GLU A 189 -11.43 17.86 -5.17
N MET A 190 -10.84 16.84 -4.52
CA MET A 190 -9.87 15.94 -5.16
C MET A 190 -10.46 15.28 -6.42
N MET A 191 -11.70 14.81 -6.36
CA MET A 191 -12.40 14.17 -7.48
C MET A 191 -12.67 15.11 -8.67
N GLN A 192 -12.59 16.44 -8.48
CA GLN A 192 -12.69 17.37 -9.61
C GLN A 192 -11.51 17.24 -10.55
N ILE A 193 -10.32 16.97 -10.02
CA ILE A 193 -9.06 17.00 -10.78
C ILE A 193 -8.37 15.64 -10.91
N ALA A 194 -8.83 14.63 -10.19
CA ALA A 194 -8.33 13.27 -10.24
C ALA A 194 -9.49 12.26 -10.19
N ASP A 195 -9.28 11.09 -10.75
CA ASP A 195 -10.19 9.96 -10.66
C ASP A 195 -9.73 9.04 -9.52
N LEU A 196 -10.66 8.67 -8.63
CA LEU A 196 -10.43 7.61 -7.65
C LEU A 196 -10.55 6.27 -8.38
N VAL A 197 -9.41 5.66 -8.70
CA VAL A 197 -9.34 4.38 -9.41
C VAL A 197 -9.75 3.25 -8.49
N GLU A 198 -9.27 3.27 -7.25
CA GLU A 198 -9.59 2.25 -6.25
C GLU A 198 -9.45 2.85 -4.84
N ALA A 199 -10.34 2.49 -3.92
CA ALA A 199 -10.14 2.65 -2.48
C ALA A 199 -10.57 1.37 -1.78
N LYS A 200 -9.60 0.59 -1.30
CA LYS A 200 -9.83 -0.72 -0.68
C LYS A 200 -8.97 -0.90 0.55
N HIS A 201 -9.39 -1.83 1.40
CA HIS A 201 -8.74 -2.07 2.67
C HIS A 201 -8.18 -3.49 2.73
N ALA A 202 -7.05 -3.65 3.40
CA ALA A 202 -6.42 -4.94 3.65
C ALA A 202 -6.17 -5.14 5.15
N GLY A 203 -6.38 -6.37 5.62
CA GLY A 203 -5.96 -6.81 6.94
C GLY A 203 -4.53 -7.34 6.84
N LEU A 204 -3.54 -6.51 7.14
CA LEU A 204 -2.13 -6.81 6.92
C LEU A 204 -1.46 -7.37 8.18
N THR A 205 -0.61 -8.36 7.98
CA THR A 205 0.29 -8.91 8.99
C THR A 205 1.73 -8.58 8.59
N ARG A 206 2.49 -8.02 9.52
CA ARG A 206 3.94 -7.81 9.33
C ARG A 206 4.66 -9.15 9.43
N TYR A 207 5.54 -9.42 8.48
CA TYR A 207 6.45 -10.55 8.58
C TYR A 207 7.47 -10.31 9.70
N SER A 208 7.60 -11.28 10.59
CA SER A 208 8.75 -11.45 11.45
C SER A 208 9.41 -12.78 11.09
N ARG A 209 10.75 -12.78 10.97
CA ARG A 209 11.47 -14.05 11.05
C ARG A 209 11.16 -14.62 12.42
N GLY A 210 10.61 -15.84 12.46
CA GLY A 210 10.50 -16.57 13.72
C GLY A 210 11.88 -16.60 14.38
N GLU A 211 11.93 -16.32 15.68
CA GLU A 211 13.12 -16.56 16.50
C GLU A 211 13.56 -18.03 16.42
#